data_AF-A0A382M581-F1
#
_entry.id   AF-A0A382M581-F1
#
_cell.length_a   1.000
_cell.length_b   1.000
_cell.length_c   1.000
_cell.angle_alpha   90.00
_cell.angle_beta   90.00
_cell.angle_gamma   90.00
#
_symmetry.space_group_name_H-M   'P 1'
#
loop_
_entity.id
_entity.type
_entity.pdbx_description
1 polymer ?
#
loop_
_entity_poly.entity_id
_entity_poly.type
_entity_poly.pdbx_seq_one_letter_code
_entity_poly.pdbx_strand_id
1 'polypeptide(L)'
;VTYERENVDEDMSFLEMLDDLNEHLINLDADPVAFDHDCREGICGSCGLVIDGAAHGPRRATTACQLHMRSFKDGDVITVEPWRSTAFPVIRDLVVDRGAFDRIIQAGGFISVPTGTAPDANAIPIPKPTAD
;
A
#
# COMPACT_ATOMS: atom_id res chain seq x y z
N VAL A 1 -18.13 -9.96 6.87
CA VAL A 1 -18.58 -9.32 8.13
C VAL A 1 -19.03 -7.91 7.78
N THR A 2 -19.99 -7.35 8.49
CA THR A 2 -20.46 -5.97 8.29
C THR A 2 -20.17 -5.18 9.55
N TYR A 3 -19.63 -3.98 9.40
CA TYR A 3 -19.36 -3.04 10.49
C TYR A 3 -20.14 -1.77 10.22
N GLU A 4 -20.79 -1.23 11.25
CA GLU A 4 -21.40 0.09 11.20
C GLU A 4 -20.42 1.11 11.79
N ARG A 5 -20.22 2.22 11.09
CA ARG A 5 -19.41 3.35 11.58
C ARG A 5 -20.20 4.64 11.43
N GLU A 6 -20.35 5.33 12.54
CA GLU A 6 -20.91 6.69 12.61
C GLU A 6 -19.80 7.73 12.70
N ASN A 7 -20.09 8.95 12.25
CA ASN A 7 -19.21 10.12 12.34
C ASN A 7 -17.87 9.93 11.63
N VAL A 8 -17.85 9.22 10.50
CA VAL A 8 -16.68 9.14 9.63
C VAL A 8 -16.47 10.50 8.97
N ASP A 9 -15.30 11.10 9.18
CA ASP A 9 -14.95 12.38 8.58
C ASP A 9 -14.71 12.20 7.08
N GLU A 10 -15.26 13.10 6.26
CA GLU A 10 -15.14 13.05 4.81
C GLU A 10 -13.70 13.28 4.31
N ASP A 11 -12.88 13.95 5.14
CA ASP A 11 -11.47 14.23 4.87
C ASP A 11 -10.53 13.10 5.30
N MET A 12 -11.03 12.08 6.00
CA MET A 12 -10.24 10.86 6.21
C MET A 12 -9.95 10.19 4.87
N SER A 13 -8.71 9.75 4.71
CA SER A 13 -8.38 8.72 3.75
C SER A 13 -9.07 7.40 4.09
N PHE A 14 -9.20 6.52 3.11
CA PHE A 14 -9.83 5.22 3.30
C PHE A 14 -9.09 4.38 4.33
N LEU A 15 -7.75 4.51 4.42
CA LEU A 15 -6.97 3.80 5.42
C LEU A 15 -7.14 4.40 6.81
N GLU A 16 -7.26 5.71 6.95
CA GLU A 16 -7.58 6.33 8.25
C GLU A 16 -8.95 5.89 8.76
N MET A 17 -9.94 5.73 7.86
CA MET A 17 -11.23 5.14 8.22
C MET A 17 -11.10 3.69 8.71
N LEU A 18 -10.23 2.87 8.08
CA LEU A 18 -9.95 1.51 8.55
C LEU A 18 -9.18 1.47 9.88
N ASP A 19 -8.27 2.42 10.11
CA ASP A 19 -7.57 2.56 11.40
C ASP A 19 -8.57 2.90 12.51
N ASP A 20 -9.44 3.88 12.27
CA ASP A 20 -10.48 4.30 13.20
C ASP A 20 -11.50 3.16 13.47
N LEU A 21 -11.88 2.38 12.46
CA LEU A 21 -12.65 1.14 12.65
C LEU A 21 -11.89 0.16 13.56
N ASN A 22 -10.59 -0.05 13.33
CA ASN A 22 -9.79 -0.94 14.16
C ASN A 22 -9.67 -0.45 15.61
N GLU A 23 -9.51 0.86 15.84
CA GLU A 23 -9.55 1.44 17.19
C GLU A 23 -10.88 1.17 17.87
N HIS A 24 -12.00 1.32 17.15
CA HIS A 24 -13.32 0.99 17.67
C HIS A 24 -13.45 -0.49 18.05
N LEU A 25 -13.01 -1.41 17.19
CA LEU A 25 -13.07 -2.85 17.45
C LEU A 25 -12.21 -3.24 18.66
N ILE A 26 -11.01 -2.68 18.78
CA ILE A 26 -10.11 -2.93 19.91
C ILE A 26 -10.75 -2.47 21.22
N ASN A 27 -11.41 -1.31 21.24
CA ASN A 27 -12.11 -0.81 22.43
C ASN A 27 -13.30 -1.69 22.85
N LEU A 28 -13.84 -2.48 21.93
CA LEU A 28 -14.89 -3.47 22.18
C LEU A 28 -14.36 -4.87 22.50
N ASP A 29 -13.04 -5.04 22.68
CA ASP A 29 -12.37 -6.34 22.85
C ASP A 29 -12.63 -7.30 21.67
N ALA A 30 -12.79 -6.75 20.47
CA ALA A 30 -12.98 -7.49 19.23
C ALA A 30 -11.69 -7.50 18.37
N ASP A 31 -11.57 -8.50 17.50
CA ASP A 31 -10.43 -8.62 16.61
C ASP A 31 -10.43 -7.50 15.55
N PRO A 32 -9.31 -6.76 15.38
CA PRO A 32 -9.19 -5.79 14.31
C PRO A 32 -9.08 -6.49 12.94
N VAL A 33 -9.48 -5.76 11.90
CA VAL A 33 -9.36 -6.20 10.50
C VAL A 33 -7.92 -6.01 10.05
N ALA A 34 -7.29 -7.07 9.57
CA ALA A 34 -5.94 -7.00 9.01
C ALA A 34 -5.95 -6.42 7.58
N PHE A 35 -5.11 -5.41 7.33
CA PHE A 35 -4.86 -4.86 5.99
C PHE A 35 -3.43 -4.33 5.86
N ASP A 36 -2.85 -4.42 4.66
CA ASP A 36 -1.50 -3.96 4.39
C ASP A 36 -1.45 -2.46 4.05
N HIS A 37 -0.50 -1.76 4.65
CA HIS A 37 -0.15 -0.40 4.31
C HIS A 37 1.28 -0.09 4.74
N ASP A 38 1.88 0.97 4.19
CA ASP A 38 3.21 1.43 4.57
C ASP A 38 3.32 2.94 4.32
N CYS A 39 3.75 3.37 3.11
CA CYS A 39 4.06 4.79 2.85
C CYS A 39 2.89 5.78 2.99
N ARG A 40 1.63 5.34 2.87
CA ARG A 40 0.39 6.15 2.82
C ARG A 40 0.33 7.31 1.78
N GLU A 41 1.35 7.48 0.96
CA GLU A 41 1.45 8.57 -0.03
C GLU A 41 1.20 8.13 -1.48
N GLY A 42 0.74 6.89 -1.69
CA GLY A 42 0.46 6.35 -3.02
C GLY A 42 1.69 5.89 -3.81
N ILE A 43 2.80 5.59 -3.12
CA ILE A 43 4.08 5.26 -3.76
C ILE A 43 4.44 3.77 -3.68
N CYS A 44 4.38 3.15 -2.49
CA CYS A 44 4.90 1.79 -2.27
C CYS A 44 4.05 0.66 -2.89
N GLY A 45 2.80 0.95 -3.27
CA GLY A 45 1.88 -0.06 -3.79
C GLY A 45 1.41 -1.10 -2.75
N SER A 46 1.44 -0.79 -1.44
CA SER A 46 1.06 -1.75 -0.39
C SER A 46 -0.43 -1.83 -0.09
N CYS A 47 -1.17 -0.73 -0.27
CA CYS A 47 -2.59 -0.62 0.03
C CYS A 47 -3.50 -1.26 -1.06
N GLY A 48 -3.21 -2.51 -1.41
CA GLY A 48 -3.89 -3.31 -2.43
C GLY A 48 -5.27 -3.79 -2.01
N LEU A 49 -6.28 -2.94 -2.20
CA LEU A 49 -7.69 -3.24 -1.85
C LEU A 49 -8.58 -3.22 -3.10
N VAL A 50 -9.63 -4.05 -3.09
CA VAL A 50 -10.78 -3.94 -4.00
C VAL A 50 -11.93 -3.34 -3.21
N ILE A 51 -12.43 -2.19 -3.66
CA ILE A 51 -13.48 -1.43 -2.99
C ILE A 51 -14.64 -1.28 -3.98
N ASP A 52 -15.82 -1.79 -3.60
CA ASP A 52 -17.03 -1.88 -4.44
C ASP A 52 -16.77 -2.53 -5.80
N GLY A 53 -15.96 -3.59 -5.80
CA GLY A 53 -15.58 -4.35 -7.00
C GLY A 53 -14.53 -3.67 -7.89
N ALA A 54 -14.08 -2.46 -7.55
CA ALA A 54 -13.03 -1.74 -8.27
C ALA A 54 -11.70 -1.74 -7.50
N ALA A 55 -10.59 -1.96 -8.20
CA ALA A 55 -9.26 -1.84 -7.60
C ALA A 55 -9.04 -0.41 -7.11
N HIS A 56 -8.78 -0.25 -5.81
CA HIS A 56 -8.64 1.02 -5.10
C HIS A 56 -9.87 1.95 -5.17
N GLY A 57 -11.05 1.41 -5.46
CA GLY A 57 -12.33 2.12 -5.38
C GLY A 57 -12.71 2.94 -6.61
N PRO A 58 -13.66 3.86 -6.48
CA PRO A 58 -14.36 4.48 -7.62
C PRO A 58 -13.52 5.52 -8.38
N ARG A 59 -12.38 5.94 -7.80
CA ARG A 59 -11.53 7.01 -8.33
C ARG A 59 -10.45 6.44 -9.24
N ARG A 60 -10.41 6.91 -10.49
CA ARG A 60 -9.34 6.54 -11.44
C ARG A 60 -7.98 7.06 -10.96
N ALA A 61 -6.94 6.27 -11.24
CA ALA A 61 -5.54 6.62 -10.95
C ALA A 61 -5.31 7.07 -9.50
N THR A 62 -6.01 6.43 -8.57
CA THR A 62 -5.95 6.71 -7.13
C THR A 62 -5.59 5.41 -6.42
N THR A 63 -4.74 5.50 -5.39
CA THR A 63 -4.44 4.38 -4.51
C THR A 63 -5.40 4.38 -3.32
N ALA A 64 -5.62 3.24 -2.65
CA ALA A 64 -6.57 3.18 -1.55
C ALA A 64 -6.17 4.14 -0.40
N CYS A 65 -4.88 4.37 -0.17
CA CYS A 65 -4.40 5.33 0.83
C CYS A 65 -4.59 6.81 0.45
N GLN A 66 -4.89 7.10 -0.82
CA GLN A 66 -5.21 8.46 -1.28
C GLN A 66 -6.70 8.63 -1.61
N LEU A 67 -7.47 7.55 -1.57
CA LEU A 67 -8.93 7.61 -1.66
C LEU A 67 -9.45 8.22 -0.36
N HIS A 68 -10.31 9.23 -0.46
CA HIS A 68 -10.90 9.88 0.71
C HIS A 68 -12.38 9.54 0.83
N MET A 69 -12.90 9.58 2.07
CA MET A 69 -14.28 9.19 2.39
C MET A 69 -15.33 10.08 1.70
N ARG A 70 -15.01 11.34 1.38
CA ARG A 70 -15.81 12.22 0.49
C ARG A 70 -16.09 11.65 -0.92
N SER A 71 -15.46 10.54 -1.30
CA SER A 71 -15.76 9.83 -2.55
C SER A 71 -17.01 8.94 -2.45
N PHE A 72 -17.55 8.75 -1.25
CA PHE A 72 -18.72 7.96 -0.92
C PHE A 72 -19.80 8.86 -0.32
N LYS A 73 -21.05 8.40 -0.30
CA LYS A 73 -22.17 9.13 0.28
C LYS A 73 -22.47 8.62 1.68
N ASP A 74 -23.03 9.49 2.50
CA ASP A 74 -23.58 9.10 3.80
C ASP A 74 -24.64 8.01 3.63
N GLY A 75 -24.59 6.99 4.50
CA GLY A 75 -25.43 5.80 4.43
C GLY A 75 -25.04 4.76 3.37
N ASP A 76 -23.97 4.97 2.60
CA ASP A 76 -23.47 3.95 1.67
C ASP A 76 -22.94 2.71 2.41
N VAL A 77 -23.20 1.54 1.85
CA VAL A 77 -22.55 0.29 2.26
C VAL A 77 -21.37 0.04 1.35
N ILE A 78 -20.15 0.16 1.89
CA ILE A 78 -18.90 -0.04 1.14
C ILE A 78 -18.42 -1.48 1.31
N THR A 79 -18.24 -2.19 0.21
CA THR A 79 -17.69 -3.54 0.22
C THR A 79 -16.18 -3.51 -0.01
N VAL A 80 -15.41 -4.04 0.94
CA VAL A 80 -13.94 -4.10 0.86
C VAL A 80 -13.47 -5.54 0.82
N GLU A 81 -12.61 -5.85 -0.14
CA GLU A 81 -12.10 -7.18 -0.39
C GLU A 81 -10.57 -7.15 -0.63
N PRO A 82 -9.86 -8.25 -0.32
CA PRO A 82 -8.50 -8.42 -0.78
C PRO A 82 -8.45 -8.50 -2.31
N TRP A 83 -7.24 -8.44 -2.88
CA TRP A 83 -7.07 -8.68 -4.31
C TRP A 83 -7.67 -10.01 -4.77
N ARG A 84 -8.52 -9.93 -5.80
CA ARG A 84 -9.16 -11.09 -6.43
C ARG A 84 -8.21 -11.74 -7.45
N SER A 85 -7.17 -12.41 -6.96
CA SER A 85 -6.20 -13.08 -7.83
C SER A 85 -5.64 -14.35 -7.20
N THR A 86 -5.57 -15.42 -7.99
CA THR A 86 -4.91 -16.67 -7.57
C THR A 86 -3.41 -16.51 -7.34
N ALA A 87 -2.79 -15.48 -7.91
CA ALA A 87 -1.38 -15.17 -7.69
C ALA A 87 -1.11 -14.52 -6.31
N PHE A 88 -2.15 -14.00 -5.64
CA PHE A 88 -2.07 -13.29 -4.37
C PHE A 88 -3.06 -13.92 -3.37
N PRO A 89 -2.77 -15.14 -2.87
CA PRO A 89 -3.68 -15.82 -1.96
C PRO A 89 -3.83 -15.04 -0.65
N VAL A 90 -5.04 -15.08 -0.07
CA VAL A 90 -5.35 -14.39 1.19
C VAL A 90 -4.60 -15.06 2.35
N ILE A 91 -3.92 -14.26 3.15
CA ILE A 91 -3.30 -14.68 4.42
C ILE A 91 -4.30 -14.50 5.55
N ARG A 92 -4.86 -13.29 5.69
CA ARG A 92 -5.85 -12.92 6.70
C ARG A 92 -6.60 -11.67 6.26
N ASP A 93 -7.92 -11.69 6.37
CA ASP A 93 -8.80 -10.55 6.06
C ASP A 93 -8.48 -9.91 4.68
N LEU A 94 -7.87 -8.73 4.66
CA LEU A 94 -7.50 -7.98 3.46
C LEU A 94 -6.02 -8.15 3.07
N VAL A 95 -5.22 -8.86 3.88
CA VAL A 95 -3.80 -9.14 3.65
C VAL A 95 -3.64 -10.35 2.73
N VAL A 96 -2.78 -10.21 1.71
CA VAL A 96 -2.49 -11.26 0.72
C VAL A 96 -0.99 -11.56 0.67
N ASP A 97 -0.64 -12.78 0.27
CA ASP A 97 0.74 -13.15 -0.03
C ASP A 97 1.19 -12.49 -1.34
N ARG A 98 2.19 -11.61 -1.25
CA ARG A 98 2.74 -10.83 -2.36
C ARG A 98 4.00 -11.42 -2.96
N GLY A 99 4.42 -12.63 -2.56
CA GLY A 99 5.62 -13.30 -3.04
C GLY A 99 5.62 -13.57 -4.56
N ALA A 100 4.48 -13.46 -5.24
CA ALA A 100 4.45 -13.44 -6.70
C ALA A 100 5.26 -12.29 -7.32
N PHE A 101 5.29 -11.11 -6.67
CA PHE A 101 6.13 -10.01 -7.13
C PHE A 101 7.62 -10.32 -6.98
N ASP A 102 8.03 -10.94 -5.88
CA ASP A 102 9.42 -11.34 -5.67
C ASP A 102 9.88 -12.33 -6.76
N ARG A 103 9.01 -13.28 -7.12
CA ARG A 103 9.28 -14.21 -8.23
C ARG A 103 9.45 -13.48 -9.57
N ILE A 104 8.65 -12.45 -9.84
CA ILE A 104 8.79 -11.62 -11.06
C ILE A 104 10.13 -10.87 -11.05
N ILE A 105 10.48 -10.26 -9.92
CA ILE A 105 11.76 -9.54 -9.76
C ILE A 105 12.93 -10.51 -9.97
N GLN A 106 12.89 -11.71 -9.40
CA GLN A 106 13.92 -12.73 -9.56
C GLN A 106 14.01 -13.30 -10.97
N ALA A 107 12.92 -13.31 -11.74
CA ALA A 107 12.91 -13.84 -13.10
C ALA A 107 13.69 -12.97 -14.11
N GLY A 108 13.99 -11.72 -13.76
CA GLY A 108 14.71 -10.80 -14.65
C GLY A 108 14.48 -9.32 -14.38
N GLY A 109 13.95 -8.94 -13.22
CA GLY A 109 13.81 -7.55 -12.76
C GLY A 109 15.13 -6.90 -12.32
N PHE A 110 16.26 -7.36 -12.87
CA PHE A 110 17.60 -6.86 -12.57
C PHE A 110 18.47 -6.86 -13.84
N ILE A 111 19.51 -6.03 -13.84
CA ILE A 111 20.50 -6.00 -14.93
C ILE A 111 21.56 -7.06 -14.65
N SER A 112 21.64 -8.08 -15.51
CA SER A 112 22.65 -9.14 -15.42
C SER A 112 23.97 -8.81 -16.11
N VAL A 113 24.06 -7.63 -16.75
CA VAL A 113 25.26 -7.20 -17.47
C VAL A 113 26.24 -6.53 -16.50
N PRO A 114 27.49 -7.02 -16.40
CA PRO A 114 28.52 -6.36 -15.61
C PRO A 114 29.00 -5.11 -16.36
N THR A 115 28.49 -3.93 -16.01
CA THR A 115 28.91 -2.66 -16.61
C THR A 115 30.22 -2.13 -16.03
N GLY A 116 30.86 -2.89 -15.12
CA GLY A 116 31.92 -2.39 -14.26
C GLY A 116 31.38 -1.43 -13.18
N THR A 117 32.21 -1.13 -12.20
CA THR A 117 31.95 -0.09 -11.20
C THR A 117 32.84 1.11 -11.48
N ALA A 118 32.37 2.32 -11.15
CA ALA A 118 33.27 3.46 -11.10
C ALA A 118 34.43 3.16 -10.12
N PRO A 119 35.67 3.60 -10.42
CA PRO A 119 36.75 3.51 -9.44
C PRO A 119 36.38 4.30 -8.18
N ASP A 120 36.95 3.91 -7.03
CA ASP A 120 36.79 4.64 -5.77
C ASP A 120 37.10 6.13 -5.98
N ALA A 121 36.28 7.02 -5.45
CA ALA A 121 36.45 8.47 -5.64
C ALA A 121 37.82 8.97 -5.17
N ASN A 122 38.44 8.28 -4.21
CA ASN A 122 39.77 8.59 -3.68
C ASN A 122 40.90 7.86 -4.41
N ALA A 123 40.60 6.97 -5.36
CA ALA A 123 41.62 6.28 -6.15
C ALA A 123 42.33 7.21 -7.14
N ILE A 124 41.76 8.38 -7.44
CA ILE A 124 42.36 9.41 -8.29
C ILE A 124 42.91 10.52 -7.40
N PRO A 125 44.23 10.61 -7.18
CA PRO A 125 44.81 11.67 -6.37
C PRO A 125 44.58 13.04 -7.03
N ILE A 126 44.03 13.98 -6.27
CA ILE A 126 43.82 15.36 -6.71
C ILE A 126 45.10 16.16 -6.43
N PRO A 127 45.68 16.84 -7.43
CA PRO A 127 46.83 17.71 -7.22
C PRO A 127 46.53 18.78 -6.15
N LYS A 128 47.48 19.02 -5.25
CA LYS A 128 47.35 20.00 -4.14
C LYS A 128 46.78 21.36 -4.60
N PRO A 129 47.20 21.95 -5.73
CA PRO A 129 46.65 23.24 -6.20
C PRO A 129 45.16 23.21 -6.60
N THR A 130 44.57 22.03 -6.82
CA THR A 130 43.14 21.85 -7.16
C THR A 130 42.31 21.49 -5.92
N ALA A 131 42.96 21.04 -4.84
CA ALA A 131 42.31 20.67 -3.58
C ALA A 131 42.27 21.81 -2.56
N ASP A 132 43.03 22.89 -2.78
CA ASP A 132 43.01 24.14 -2.02
C ASP A 132 42.06 25.16 -2.65
#